data_AF-A0A2L0UG74-F1
#
_entry.id   AF-A0A2L0UG74-F1
#
_cell.length_a   1.000
_cell.length_b   1.000
_cell.length_c   1.000
_cell.angle_alpha   90.00
_cell.angle_beta   90.00
_cell.angle_gamma   90.00
#
_symmetry.space_group_name_H-M   'P 1'
#
loop_
_entity.id
_entity.type
_entity.pdbx_description
1 polymer ?
#
loop_
_entity_poly.entity_id
_entity_poly.type
_entity_poly.pdbx_seq_one_letter_code
_entity_poly.pdbx_strand_id
1 'polypeptide(L)'
;MRDINATSVLIRRVASAVILPGVLTSMLVLAPQASAESAPVAGICNGVTNQLAHRGNAQPNLLKAAAKQNAERIATLTAERTALVTTQNSLTAQVTTAETEIAALDARYATLVGQIDSVTMSLTRLEADKTTMTAAIAAANTELTALQGQKTALVDQVTPLQAQLTAARTELAGLDTSRTRALADKAAQEADLAAARARLDGATAAATTAQTTVDGQVAAIEKGTEELAVLVARGDAAQALVDAAEKKLADARLALPVLETAARTADTDAAGATATVVRSEENLRLAEQSVTTLTQQIGTIEAGLPVLQAEIAGLQGDITTRTAEISAKQKEIAAASATPVADAAALRTQLATLEAELAAIKGNADKKKQELNAAITAKKTEIAAAELAAANKTALITALNGDLTTLQGQLATLNSSLSAKQQESSNLQQQLPGLQTSLAGANGQVTSAADSLADANAARAAANTALTDADAAVTAKKTELAALEAALPGLTGDVTTAKAEIVQKQAELEALEDALPGLQATLTAADSAVTKETPPGWT
;
A
#
# COMPACT_ATOMS: atom_id res chain seq x y z
N MET A 1 -37.37 -6.11 25.30
CA MET A 1 -38.08 -5.57 24.13
C MET A 1 -37.10 -5.67 22.95
N ARG A 2 -37.39 -6.25 21.77
CA ARG A 2 -38.58 -6.12 20.88
C ARG A 2 -38.75 -4.70 20.34
N ASP A 3 -38.88 -4.41 19.04
CA ASP A 3 -38.93 -5.23 17.81
C ASP A 3 -38.21 -4.46 16.66
N ILE A 4 -37.48 -5.06 15.72
CA ILE A 4 -37.84 -5.92 14.55
C ILE A 4 -38.56 -5.19 13.40
N ASN A 5 -37.87 -5.12 12.24
CA ASN A 5 -38.43 -5.15 10.88
C ASN A 5 -37.29 -5.46 9.86
N ALA A 6 -37.57 -6.11 8.72
CA ALA A 6 -36.54 -6.45 7.72
C ALA A 6 -37.07 -6.84 6.32
N THR A 7 -36.52 -6.23 5.26
CA THR A 7 -36.65 -6.65 3.84
C THR A 7 -35.38 -6.22 3.06
N SER A 8 -34.66 -6.98 2.22
CA SER A 8 -34.72 -8.35 1.64
C SER A 8 -34.97 -8.42 0.12
N VAL A 9 -33.87 -8.60 -0.64
CA VAL A 9 -33.75 -9.19 -2.00
C VAL A 9 -32.31 -9.77 -2.08
N LEU A 10 -31.92 -10.99 -2.53
CA LEU A 10 -32.48 -12.18 -3.20
C LEU A 10 -32.10 -12.38 -4.69
N ILE A 11 -31.49 -13.55 -5.00
CA ILE A 11 -31.27 -14.17 -6.33
C ILE A 11 -30.17 -13.47 -7.18
N ARG A 12 -29.24 -14.14 -7.89
CA ARG A 12 -29.19 -15.49 -8.48
C ARG A 12 -27.78 -16.13 -8.39
N ARG A 13 -27.70 -17.48 -8.32
CA ARG A 13 -26.50 -18.27 -8.66
C ARG A 13 -26.61 -18.78 -10.11
N VAL A 14 -25.48 -18.99 -10.78
CA VAL A 14 -25.38 -19.84 -11.98
C VAL A 14 -24.19 -20.79 -11.82
N ALA A 15 -24.36 -22.04 -12.25
CA ALA A 15 -23.30 -23.05 -12.29
C ALA A 15 -23.46 -23.93 -13.55
N SER A 16 -22.35 -24.33 -14.16
CA SER A 16 -22.22 -25.33 -15.23
C SER A 16 -20.74 -25.75 -15.24
N ALA A 17 -20.42 -27.01 -14.92
CA ALA A 17 -20.41 -28.18 -15.81
C ALA A 17 -19.16 -28.16 -16.76
N VAL A 18 -18.13 -28.98 -16.51
CA VAL A 18 -17.94 -30.36 -17.04
C VAL A 18 -17.74 -30.32 -18.57
N ILE A 19 -16.62 -30.80 -19.15
CA ILE A 19 -16.36 -32.19 -19.56
C ILE A 19 -14.84 -32.54 -19.59
N LEU A 20 -14.48 -33.68 -18.99
CA LEU A 20 -13.55 -34.71 -19.51
C LEU A 20 -14.42 -35.98 -19.81
N PRO A 21 -14.01 -37.08 -20.51
CA PRO A 21 -12.65 -37.65 -20.67
C PRO A 21 -12.42 -38.38 -22.05
N GLY A 22 -11.51 -39.38 -22.10
CA GLY A 22 -11.47 -40.48 -23.09
C GLY A 22 -10.57 -40.24 -24.32
N VAL A 23 -9.60 -41.07 -24.75
CA VAL A 23 -9.29 -42.52 -24.68
C VAL A 23 -10.07 -43.42 -25.65
N LEU A 24 -9.38 -43.87 -26.71
CA LEU A 24 -9.56 -45.08 -27.55
C LEU A 24 -8.29 -45.16 -28.44
N THR A 25 -7.40 -46.17 -28.53
CA THR A 25 -7.38 -47.66 -28.46
C THR A 25 -7.84 -48.39 -29.73
N SER A 26 -6.88 -48.80 -30.58
CA SER A 26 -6.82 -50.02 -31.43
C SER A 26 -5.41 -50.09 -32.07
N MET A 27 -4.65 -51.21 -32.16
CA MET A 27 -4.94 -52.58 -32.65
C MET A 27 -5.12 -52.63 -34.19
N LEU A 28 -4.54 -53.56 -34.97
CA LEU A 28 -3.63 -54.72 -34.70
C LEU A 28 -2.95 -55.21 -36.00
N VAL A 29 -1.98 -56.15 -35.92
CA VAL A 29 -1.64 -57.19 -36.93
C VAL A 29 -1.06 -56.73 -38.31
N LEU A 30 -0.43 -57.57 -39.14
CA LEU A 30 0.68 -58.55 -39.00
C LEU A 30 1.18 -58.91 -40.43
N ALA A 31 2.39 -59.45 -40.59
CA ALA A 31 2.92 -59.90 -41.90
C ALA A 31 2.27 -61.23 -42.37
N PRO A 32 2.40 -61.58 -43.67
CA PRO A 32 3.53 -62.46 -44.04
C PRO A 32 4.23 -62.11 -45.38
N GLN A 33 5.25 -62.88 -45.71
CA GLN A 33 5.98 -62.85 -46.99
C GLN A 33 5.33 -63.81 -48.02
N ALA A 34 5.63 -63.61 -49.30
CA ALA A 34 5.29 -64.55 -50.38
C ALA A 34 6.54 -64.90 -51.20
N SER A 35 6.77 -66.19 -51.43
CA SER A 35 7.94 -66.73 -52.14
C SER A 35 7.50 -67.47 -53.40
N ALA A 36 8.00 -67.04 -54.57
CA ALA A 36 7.98 -67.76 -55.86
C ALA A 36 8.78 -66.94 -56.89
N GLU A 37 9.34 -67.48 -57.97
CA GLU A 37 9.98 -68.78 -58.21
C GLU A 37 10.95 -68.59 -59.40
N SER A 38 11.94 -69.46 -59.62
CA SER A 38 13.12 -69.13 -60.43
C SER A 38 13.11 -69.64 -61.88
N ALA A 39 13.52 -68.73 -62.80
CA ALA A 39 14.20 -68.99 -64.08
C ALA A 39 13.35 -69.47 -65.29
N PRO A 40 13.85 -69.40 -66.55
CA PRO A 40 14.85 -68.48 -67.14
C PRO A 40 14.47 -67.90 -68.54
N VAL A 41 15.44 -67.20 -69.16
CA VAL A 41 15.66 -66.97 -70.62
C VAL A 41 15.19 -65.62 -71.23
N ALA A 42 16.20 -64.76 -71.46
CA ALA A 42 16.46 -63.82 -72.56
C ALA A 42 15.34 -62.94 -73.20
N GLY A 43 15.61 -61.64 -73.31
CA GLY A 43 14.80 -60.69 -74.10
C GLY A 43 15.22 -59.22 -73.91
N ILE A 44 16.27 -58.78 -74.62
CA ILE A 44 16.99 -57.50 -74.48
C ILE A 44 16.06 -56.26 -74.56
N CYS A 45 15.46 -55.82 -73.44
CA CYS A 45 14.65 -54.58 -73.39
C CYS A 45 14.61 -53.84 -72.03
N ASN A 46 15.28 -54.32 -70.97
CA ASN A 46 15.01 -53.87 -69.59
C ASN A 46 15.72 -52.57 -69.14
N GLY A 47 16.58 -51.98 -69.98
CA GLY A 47 17.38 -50.79 -69.61
C GLY A 47 16.58 -49.48 -69.53
N VAL A 48 15.54 -49.33 -70.36
CA VAL A 48 14.75 -48.10 -70.45
C VAL A 48 13.76 -48.00 -69.28
N THR A 49 13.09 -49.11 -68.95
CA THR A 49 12.08 -49.22 -67.89
C THR A 49 12.61 -48.75 -66.54
N ASN A 50 13.83 -49.14 -66.18
CA ASN A 50 14.45 -48.81 -64.90
C ASN A 50 14.80 -47.31 -64.77
N GLN A 51 15.30 -46.68 -65.84
CA GLN A 51 15.62 -45.24 -65.80
C GLN A 51 14.37 -44.35 -65.71
N LEU A 52 13.24 -44.74 -66.31
CA LEU A 52 11.99 -44.00 -66.18
C LEU A 52 11.44 -44.07 -64.75
N ALA A 53 11.48 -45.25 -64.12
CA ALA A 53 11.02 -45.45 -62.74
C ALA A 53 11.78 -44.57 -61.72
N HIS A 54 13.11 -44.44 -61.87
CA HIS A 54 13.90 -43.54 -61.03
C HIS A 54 13.64 -42.06 -61.31
N ARG A 55 13.49 -41.65 -62.57
CA ARG A 55 13.22 -40.24 -62.93
C ARG A 55 11.85 -39.76 -62.43
N GLY A 56 10.80 -40.59 -62.52
CA GLY A 56 9.46 -40.23 -62.04
C GLY A 56 9.37 -39.99 -60.53
N ASN A 57 10.23 -40.64 -59.73
CA ASN A 57 10.21 -40.54 -58.26
C ASN A 57 11.19 -39.51 -57.68
N ALA A 58 12.02 -38.84 -58.49
CA ALA A 58 12.98 -37.85 -57.99
C ALA A 58 12.29 -36.60 -57.43
N GLN A 59 11.35 -36.02 -58.17
CA GLN A 59 10.66 -34.79 -57.78
C GLN A 59 9.75 -34.95 -56.54
N PRO A 60 8.91 -36.02 -56.40
CA PRO A 60 8.13 -36.25 -55.18
C PRO A 60 9.00 -36.36 -53.92
N ASN A 61 10.16 -37.01 -54.00
CA ASN A 61 11.05 -37.20 -52.86
C ASN A 61 11.73 -35.90 -52.40
N LEU A 62 12.08 -35.00 -53.32
CA LEU A 62 12.60 -33.67 -52.98
C LEU A 62 11.54 -32.80 -52.28
N LEU A 63 10.29 -32.80 -52.78
CA LEU A 63 9.16 -32.11 -52.12
C LEU A 63 8.92 -32.66 -50.71
N LYS A 64 8.98 -33.98 -50.53
CA LYS A 64 8.82 -34.65 -49.23
C LYS A 64 9.96 -34.30 -48.25
N ALA A 65 11.18 -34.14 -48.74
CA ALA A 65 12.32 -33.70 -47.92
C ALA A 65 12.17 -32.25 -47.46
N ALA A 66 11.79 -31.33 -48.36
CA ALA A 66 11.52 -29.93 -48.02
C ALA A 66 10.35 -29.79 -47.01
N ALA A 67 9.26 -30.54 -47.21
CA ALA A 67 8.13 -30.58 -46.28
C ALA A 67 8.55 -31.04 -44.88
N LYS A 68 9.42 -32.06 -44.78
CA LYS A 68 9.99 -32.50 -43.51
C LYS A 68 10.84 -31.41 -42.85
N GLN A 69 11.72 -30.75 -43.61
CA GLN A 69 12.58 -29.68 -43.10
C GLN A 69 11.77 -28.49 -42.56
N ASN A 70 10.68 -28.10 -43.23
CA ASN A 70 9.77 -27.08 -42.74
C ASN A 70 9.10 -27.49 -41.41
N ALA A 71 8.62 -28.73 -41.30
CA ALA A 71 8.00 -29.23 -40.07
C ALA A 71 8.99 -29.25 -38.88
N GLU A 72 10.23 -29.67 -39.09
CA GLU A 72 11.29 -29.62 -38.07
C GLU A 72 11.61 -28.16 -37.67
N ARG A 73 11.67 -27.24 -38.64
CA ARG A 73 11.89 -25.81 -38.37
C ARG A 73 10.74 -25.16 -37.59
N ILE A 74 9.49 -25.52 -37.89
CA ILE A 74 8.29 -25.09 -37.15
C ILE A 74 8.36 -25.56 -35.69
N ALA A 75 8.76 -26.82 -35.45
CA ALA A 75 8.89 -27.37 -34.10
C ALA A 75 9.92 -26.59 -33.27
N THR A 76 11.11 -26.34 -33.82
CA THR A 76 12.16 -25.53 -33.17
C THR A 76 11.68 -24.11 -32.85
N LEU A 77 11.08 -23.41 -33.83
CA LEU A 77 10.57 -22.06 -33.61
C LEU A 77 9.44 -22.01 -32.57
N THR A 78 8.62 -23.06 -32.48
CA THR A 78 7.54 -23.18 -31.49
C THR A 78 8.11 -23.37 -30.08
N ALA A 79 9.18 -24.16 -29.93
CA ALA A 79 9.90 -24.30 -28.67
C ALA A 79 10.57 -22.97 -28.26
N GLU A 80 11.29 -22.33 -29.17
CA GLU A 80 11.93 -21.01 -28.94
C GLU A 80 10.92 -19.93 -28.53
N ARG A 81 9.78 -19.83 -29.22
CA ARG A 81 8.69 -18.90 -28.86
C ARG A 81 8.14 -19.20 -27.46
N THR A 82 8.01 -20.47 -27.10
CA THR A 82 7.50 -20.87 -25.79
C THR A 82 8.50 -20.58 -24.66
N ALA A 83 9.81 -20.70 -24.93
CA ALA A 83 10.84 -20.23 -24.02
C ALA A 83 10.80 -18.70 -23.83
N LEU A 84 10.61 -17.92 -24.90
CA LEU A 84 10.47 -16.45 -24.82
C LEU A 84 9.27 -16.01 -23.96
N VAL A 85 8.12 -16.68 -24.06
CA VAL A 85 6.95 -16.42 -23.19
C VAL A 85 7.24 -16.76 -21.72
N THR A 86 7.99 -17.84 -21.45
CA THR A 86 8.44 -18.17 -20.09
C THR A 86 9.37 -17.09 -19.53
N THR A 87 10.29 -16.57 -20.34
CA THR A 87 11.16 -15.43 -19.96
C THR A 87 10.34 -14.15 -19.71
N GLN A 88 9.39 -13.82 -20.60
CA GLN A 88 8.48 -12.68 -20.45
C GLN A 88 7.75 -12.74 -19.09
N ASN A 89 7.13 -13.87 -18.76
CA ASN A 89 6.43 -14.08 -17.49
C ASN A 89 7.36 -13.93 -16.27
N SER A 90 8.58 -14.46 -16.35
CA SER A 90 9.59 -14.34 -15.29
C SER A 90 10.06 -12.89 -15.09
N LEU A 91 10.27 -12.15 -16.17
CA LEU A 91 10.65 -10.74 -16.12
C LEU A 91 9.52 -9.85 -15.57
N THR A 92 8.27 -10.11 -15.97
CA THR A 92 7.09 -9.41 -15.44
C THR A 92 6.95 -9.63 -13.94
N ALA A 93 7.11 -10.86 -13.45
CA ALA A 93 7.11 -11.15 -12.01
C ALA A 93 8.24 -10.41 -11.26
N GLN A 94 9.45 -10.35 -11.83
CA GLN A 94 10.58 -9.59 -11.26
C GLN A 94 10.31 -8.08 -11.22
N VAL A 95 9.63 -7.52 -12.22
CA VAL A 95 9.17 -6.13 -12.23
C VAL A 95 8.18 -5.87 -11.09
N THR A 96 7.16 -6.71 -10.92
CA THR A 96 6.17 -6.55 -9.83
C THR A 96 6.80 -6.67 -8.44
N THR A 97 7.78 -7.56 -8.25
CA THR A 97 8.56 -7.64 -7.00
C THR A 97 9.34 -6.34 -6.75
N ALA A 98 10.01 -5.80 -7.76
CA ALA A 98 10.75 -4.54 -7.64
C ALA A 98 9.84 -3.34 -7.34
N GLU A 99 8.67 -3.25 -7.98
CA GLU A 99 7.66 -2.23 -7.71
C GLU A 99 7.09 -2.36 -6.28
N THR A 100 6.98 -3.59 -5.75
CA THR A 100 6.59 -3.87 -4.36
C THR A 100 7.69 -3.49 -3.35
N GLU A 101 8.97 -3.74 -3.65
CA GLU A 101 10.10 -3.30 -2.82
C GLU A 101 10.15 -1.76 -2.69
N ILE A 102 9.88 -1.03 -3.78
CA ILE A 102 9.80 0.44 -3.77
C ILE A 102 8.67 0.91 -2.82
N ALA A 103 7.47 0.36 -2.95
CA ALA A 103 6.33 0.73 -2.10
C ALA A 103 6.57 0.42 -0.60
N ALA A 104 7.27 -0.68 -0.29
CA ALA A 104 7.64 -1.02 1.09
C ALA A 104 8.66 -0.03 1.69
N LEU A 105 9.59 0.49 0.88
CA LEU A 105 10.52 1.54 1.32
C LEU A 105 9.79 2.87 1.59
N ASP A 106 8.82 3.24 0.75
CA ASP A 106 7.97 4.43 0.98
C ASP A 106 7.12 4.32 2.25
N ALA A 107 6.49 3.17 2.48
CA ALA A 107 5.73 2.92 3.71
C ALA A 107 6.62 3.01 4.97
N ARG A 108 7.86 2.49 4.91
CA ARG A 108 8.82 2.59 6.03
C ARG A 108 9.26 4.03 6.27
N TYR A 109 9.52 4.81 5.22
CA TYR A 109 9.88 6.24 5.35
C TYR A 109 8.74 7.03 5.99
N ALA A 110 7.50 6.88 5.50
CA ALA A 110 6.32 7.55 6.05
C ALA A 110 6.06 7.17 7.53
N THR A 111 6.28 5.90 7.89
CA THR A 111 6.17 5.43 9.29
C THR A 111 7.14 6.17 10.22
N LEU A 112 8.39 6.34 9.79
CA LEU A 112 9.43 6.98 10.60
C LEU A 112 9.24 8.50 10.73
N VAL A 113 8.73 9.15 9.68
CA VAL A 113 8.28 10.56 9.77
C VAL A 113 7.19 10.72 10.84
N GLY A 114 6.16 9.87 10.83
CA GLY A 114 5.10 9.91 11.85
C GLY A 114 5.58 9.61 13.28
N GLN A 115 6.66 8.83 13.44
CA GLN A 115 7.31 8.62 14.74
C GLN A 115 8.06 9.89 15.20
N ILE A 116 8.77 10.57 14.30
CA ILE A 116 9.44 11.85 14.56
C ILE A 116 8.43 12.93 14.95
N ASP A 117 7.32 13.05 14.21
CA ASP A 117 6.24 14.01 14.51
C ASP A 117 5.66 13.76 15.92
N SER A 118 5.39 12.49 16.26
CA SER A 118 4.85 12.10 17.57
C SER A 118 5.81 12.39 18.74
N VAL A 119 7.11 12.13 18.57
CA VAL A 119 8.14 12.48 19.57
C VAL A 119 8.30 14.00 19.66
N THR A 120 8.22 14.72 18.55
CA THR A 120 8.29 16.19 18.52
C THR A 120 7.12 16.82 19.27
N MET A 121 5.88 16.39 18.99
CA MET A 121 4.69 16.84 19.73
C MET A 121 4.78 16.54 21.23
N SER A 122 5.34 15.37 21.60
CA SER A 122 5.56 14.98 22.99
C SER A 122 6.59 15.89 23.67
N LEU A 123 7.66 16.27 22.97
CA LEU A 123 8.68 17.18 23.46
C LEU A 123 8.14 18.60 23.63
N THR A 124 7.42 19.15 22.64
CA THR A 124 6.79 20.49 22.74
C THR A 124 5.78 20.55 23.88
N ARG A 125 5.00 19.49 24.10
CA ARG A 125 4.11 19.39 25.26
C ARG A 125 4.91 19.42 26.58
N LEU A 126 5.96 18.61 26.70
CA LEU A 126 6.77 18.55 27.91
C LEU A 126 7.49 19.88 28.19
N GLU A 127 7.85 20.65 27.16
CA GLU A 127 8.38 22.01 27.31
C GLU A 127 7.33 22.99 27.86
N ALA A 128 6.06 22.89 27.42
CA ALA A 128 4.95 23.67 27.98
C ALA A 128 4.57 23.24 29.41
N ASP A 129 4.57 21.95 29.70
CA ASP A 129 4.36 21.41 31.06
C ASP A 129 5.51 21.87 31.99
N LYS A 130 6.75 21.95 31.48
CA LYS A 130 7.90 22.51 32.21
C LYS A 130 7.78 24.01 32.49
N THR A 131 7.33 24.84 31.55
CA THR A 131 7.13 26.29 31.84
C THR A 131 6.02 26.48 32.88
N THR A 132 4.95 25.68 32.80
CA THR A 132 3.86 25.66 33.78
C THR A 132 4.36 25.28 35.19
N MET A 133 5.15 24.21 35.31
CA MET A 133 5.78 23.84 36.59
C MET A 133 6.79 24.88 37.09
N THR A 134 7.51 25.56 36.20
CA THR A 134 8.43 26.65 36.59
C THR A 134 7.66 27.82 37.23
N ALA A 135 6.51 28.18 36.67
CA ALA A 135 5.62 29.19 37.25
C ALA A 135 5.01 28.74 38.59
N ALA A 136 4.57 27.48 38.70
CA ALA A 136 4.05 26.91 39.94
C ALA A 136 5.11 26.89 41.06
N ILE A 137 6.36 26.54 40.74
CA ILE A 137 7.49 26.58 41.68
C ILE A 137 7.77 28.03 42.13
N ALA A 138 7.70 29.02 41.23
CA ALA A 138 7.87 30.43 41.60
C ALA A 138 6.75 30.93 42.55
N ALA A 139 5.51 30.54 42.30
CA ALA A 139 4.38 30.82 43.19
C ALA A 139 4.56 30.15 44.57
N ALA A 140 4.89 28.86 44.62
CA ALA A 140 5.12 28.13 45.86
C ALA A 140 6.31 28.68 46.68
N ASN A 141 7.37 29.20 46.03
CA ASN A 141 8.44 29.93 46.73
C ASN A 141 7.98 31.29 47.31
N THR A 142 7.03 31.95 46.65
CA THR A 142 6.42 33.18 47.16
C THR A 142 5.54 32.89 48.39
N GLU A 143 4.74 31.83 48.34
CA GLU A 143 3.99 31.30 49.49
C GLU A 143 4.92 30.91 50.65
N LEU A 144 6.02 30.20 50.37
CA LEU A 144 7.01 29.80 51.35
C LEU A 144 7.65 31.02 52.06
N THR A 145 7.98 32.08 51.30
CA THR A 145 8.50 33.34 51.84
C THR A 145 7.45 34.04 52.72
N ALA A 146 6.17 34.04 52.31
CA ALA A 146 5.09 34.61 53.10
C ALA A 146 4.86 33.84 54.42
N LEU A 147 4.88 32.50 54.38
CA LEU A 147 4.78 31.65 55.57
C LEU A 147 5.97 31.84 56.52
N GLN A 148 7.19 31.99 55.99
CA GLN A 148 8.37 32.33 56.79
C GLN A 148 8.22 33.71 57.47
N GLY A 149 7.74 34.72 56.75
CA GLY A 149 7.44 36.05 57.31
C GLY A 149 6.39 35.99 58.43
N GLN A 150 5.30 35.24 58.23
CA GLN A 150 4.29 35.01 59.27
C GLN A 150 4.87 34.30 60.51
N LYS A 151 5.72 33.28 60.32
CA LYS A 151 6.40 32.61 61.43
C LYS A 151 7.29 33.57 62.22
N THR A 152 8.06 34.43 61.55
CA THR A 152 8.87 35.45 62.22
C THR A 152 8.00 36.41 63.02
N ALA A 153 6.93 36.95 62.43
CA ALA A 153 6.02 37.86 63.11
C ALA A 153 5.34 37.25 64.36
N LEU A 154 5.08 35.94 64.38
CA LEU A 154 4.59 35.23 65.57
C LEU A 154 5.69 35.05 66.64
N VAL A 155 6.94 34.76 66.25
CA VAL A 155 8.09 34.70 67.17
C VAL A 155 8.35 36.07 67.83
N ASP A 156 8.24 37.15 67.04
CA ASP A 156 8.37 38.53 67.49
C ASP A 156 7.24 38.96 68.45
N GLN A 157 6.08 38.28 68.44
CA GLN A 157 5.00 38.45 69.43
C GLN A 157 5.24 37.60 70.69
N VAL A 158 5.68 36.36 70.55
CA VAL A 158 5.93 35.46 71.70
C VAL A 158 7.07 35.97 72.59
N THR A 159 8.13 36.52 72.01
CA THR A 159 9.32 36.98 72.74
C THR A 159 9.02 38.06 73.80
N PRO A 160 8.33 39.18 73.50
CA PRO A 160 7.98 40.18 74.51
C PRO A 160 6.98 39.65 75.55
N LEU A 161 6.03 38.79 75.17
CA LEU A 161 5.09 38.18 76.12
C LEU A 161 5.82 37.28 77.14
N GLN A 162 6.84 36.53 76.71
CA GLN A 162 7.70 35.74 77.60
C GLN A 162 8.53 36.62 78.56
N ALA A 163 9.00 37.78 78.09
CA ALA A 163 9.66 38.76 78.94
C ALA A 163 8.70 39.36 79.99
N GLN A 164 7.48 39.73 79.58
CA GLN A 164 6.41 40.19 80.48
C GLN A 164 6.03 39.13 81.51
N LEU A 165 5.92 37.86 81.12
CA LEU A 165 5.63 36.74 82.02
C LEU A 165 6.72 36.57 83.10
N THR A 166 7.98 36.83 82.73
CA THR A 166 9.12 36.78 83.66
C THR A 166 9.13 37.99 84.59
N ALA A 167 8.84 39.19 84.07
CA ALA A 167 8.71 40.40 84.86
C ALA A 167 7.57 40.31 85.89
N ALA A 168 6.36 39.91 85.47
CA ALA A 168 5.21 39.76 86.35
C ALA A 168 5.44 38.74 87.49
N ARG A 169 6.13 37.63 87.22
CA ARG A 169 6.55 36.66 88.25
C ARG A 169 7.57 37.24 89.24
N THR A 170 8.45 38.13 88.77
CA THR A 170 9.45 38.80 89.61
C THR A 170 8.79 39.87 90.49
N GLU A 171 7.85 40.64 89.93
CA GLU A 171 7.04 41.63 90.64
C GLU A 171 6.17 40.97 91.72
N LEU A 172 5.49 39.86 91.39
CA LEU A 172 4.70 39.07 92.34
C LEU A 172 5.53 38.65 93.56
N ALA A 173 6.74 38.09 93.36
CA ALA A 173 7.63 37.70 94.44
C ALA A 173 8.13 38.90 95.29
N GLY A 174 8.32 40.07 94.66
CA GLY A 174 8.67 41.32 95.34
C GLY A 174 7.52 41.87 96.20
N LEU A 175 6.28 41.81 95.68
CA LEU A 175 5.07 42.15 96.42
C LEU A 175 4.81 41.16 97.57
N ASP A 176 5.06 39.86 97.37
CA ASP A 176 4.94 38.85 98.42
C ASP A 176 5.91 39.08 99.57
N THR A 177 7.16 39.42 99.25
CA THR A 177 8.18 39.82 100.22
C THR A 177 7.74 41.07 100.99
N SER A 178 7.11 42.02 100.29
CA SER A 178 6.60 43.27 100.88
C SER A 178 5.37 43.05 101.75
N ARG A 179 4.44 42.17 101.34
CA ARG A 179 3.28 41.71 102.13
C ARG A 179 3.73 41.02 103.40
N THR A 180 4.73 40.13 103.30
CA THR A 180 5.31 39.43 104.45
C THR A 180 5.91 40.41 105.47
N ARG A 181 6.60 41.46 104.99
CA ARG A 181 7.09 42.54 105.87
C ARG A 181 5.94 43.33 106.51
N ALA A 182 4.97 43.78 105.71
CA ALA A 182 3.82 44.55 106.21
C ALA A 182 2.97 43.77 107.24
N LEU A 183 2.90 42.44 107.14
CA LEU A 183 2.27 41.57 108.14
C LEU A 183 3.08 41.50 109.44
N ALA A 184 4.41 41.47 109.37
CA ALA A 184 5.27 41.56 110.56
C ALA A 184 5.21 42.94 111.21
N ASP A 185 5.19 44.01 110.41
CA ASP A 185 5.03 45.40 110.85
C ASP A 185 3.66 45.60 111.54
N LYS A 186 2.58 45.01 110.99
CA LYS A 186 1.25 44.95 111.62
C LYS A 186 1.32 44.29 113.00
N ALA A 187 1.90 43.09 113.09
CA ALA A 187 2.01 42.37 114.36
C ALA A 187 2.85 43.13 115.40
N ALA A 188 3.87 43.88 114.97
CA ALA A 188 4.60 44.79 115.83
C ALA A 188 3.73 45.96 116.33
N GLN A 189 2.89 46.57 115.48
CA GLN A 189 1.96 47.62 115.91
C GLN A 189 0.82 47.11 116.81
N GLU A 190 0.38 45.86 116.65
CA GLU A 190 -0.54 45.21 117.59
C GLU A 190 0.10 45.04 118.97
N ALA A 191 1.38 44.64 119.03
CA ALA A 191 2.14 44.52 120.27
C ALA A 191 2.43 45.90 120.92
N ASP A 192 2.80 46.90 120.14
CA ASP A 192 2.99 48.28 120.61
C ASP A 192 1.68 48.86 121.16
N LEU A 193 0.54 48.62 120.50
CA LEU A 193 -0.78 49.03 120.98
C LEU A 193 -1.17 48.35 122.30
N ALA A 194 -0.93 47.05 122.42
CA ALA A 194 -1.16 46.32 123.66
C ALA A 194 -0.28 46.87 124.81
N ALA A 195 0.99 47.17 124.52
CA ALA A 195 1.91 47.77 125.48
C ALA A 195 1.61 49.24 125.78
N ALA A 196 0.97 49.98 124.87
CA ALA A 196 0.49 51.35 125.11
C ALA A 196 -0.73 51.33 126.03
N ARG A 197 -1.70 50.43 125.79
CA ARG A 197 -2.89 50.26 126.63
C ARG A 197 -2.51 49.84 128.06
N ALA A 198 -1.63 48.84 128.21
CA ALA A 198 -1.14 48.43 129.54
C ALA A 198 -0.41 49.56 130.32
N ARG A 199 0.26 50.50 129.61
CA ARG A 199 0.84 51.70 130.25
C ARG A 199 -0.24 52.71 130.65
N LEU A 200 -1.29 52.88 129.83
CA LEU A 200 -2.44 53.72 130.17
C LEU A 200 -3.16 53.19 131.42
N ASP A 201 -3.48 51.89 131.46
CA ASP A 201 -4.11 51.25 132.62
C ASP A 201 -3.30 51.50 133.91
N GLY A 202 -1.97 51.33 133.83
CA GLY A 202 -1.06 51.60 134.94
C GLY A 202 -0.98 53.08 135.35
N ALA A 203 -0.95 54.00 134.38
CA ALA A 203 -0.93 55.44 134.65
C ALA A 203 -2.24 55.94 135.25
N THR A 204 -3.40 55.48 134.74
CA THR A 204 -4.71 55.79 135.30
C THR A 204 -4.88 55.21 136.72
N ALA A 205 -4.36 54.00 136.99
CA ALA A 205 -4.33 53.45 138.35
C ALA A 205 -3.42 54.28 139.29
N ALA A 206 -2.26 54.74 138.81
CA ALA A 206 -1.37 55.61 139.57
C ALA A 206 -2.00 56.98 139.86
N ALA A 207 -2.64 57.61 138.87
CA ALA A 207 -3.38 58.87 139.04
C ALA A 207 -4.53 58.72 140.05
N THR A 208 -5.33 57.66 139.92
CA THR A 208 -6.41 57.33 140.88
C THR A 208 -5.86 57.17 142.31
N THR A 209 -4.71 56.50 142.46
CA THR A 209 -4.06 56.29 143.76
C THR A 209 -3.50 57.60 144.34
N ALA A 210 -2.87 58.43 143.51
CA ALA A 210 -2.35 59.74 143.91
C ALA A 210 -3.48 60.68 144.33
N GLN A 211 -4.57 60.75 143.55
CA GLN A 211 -5.75 61.54 143.90
C GLN A 211 -6.40 61.05 145.20
N THR A 212 -6.58 59.73 145.37
CA THR A 212 -7.09 59.15 146.63
C THR A 212 -6.20 59.51 147.83
N THR A 213 -4.88 59.65 147.62
CA THR A 213 -3.92 60.06 148.66
C THR A 213 -4.02 61.57 148.96
N VAL A 214 -4.25 62.40 147.95
CA VAL A 214 -4.56 63.84 148.12
C VAL A 214 -5.87 64.01 148.89
N ASP A 215 -6.95 63.35 148.47
CA ASP A 215 -8.27 63.42 149.11
C ASP A 215 -8.20 62.96 150.58
N GLY A 216 -7.49 61.87 150.85
CA GLY A 216 -7.24 61.38 152.20
C GLY A 216 -6.41 62.35 153.07
N GLN A 217 -5.43 63.04 152.48
CA GLN A 217 -4.65 64.06 153.17
C GLN A 217 -5.48 65.33 153.44
N VAL A 218 -6.34 65.74 152.52
CA VAL A 218 -7.28 66.87 152.72
C VAL A 218 -8.22 66.55 153.89
N ALA A 219 -8.87 65.39 153.88
CA ALA A 219 -9.74 64.96 154.98
C ALA A 219 -9.00 64.84 156.33
N ALA A 220 -7.72 64.44 156.33
CA ALA A 220 -6.89 64.43 157.52
C ALA A 220 -6.53 65.84 158.04
N ILE A 221 -6.33 66.82 157.13
CA ILE A 221 -6.11 68.24 157.47
C ILE A 221 -7.40 68.88 158.01
N GLU A 222 -8.55 68.56 157.43
CA GLU A 222 -9.86 69.00 157.93
C GLU A 222 -10.09 68.49 159.35
N LYS A 223 -10.04 67.17 159.56
CA LYS A 223 -10.19 66.54 160.88
C LYS A 223 -9.15 67.03 161.89
N GLY A 224 -7.91 67.24 161.48
CA GLY A 224 -6.86 67.81 162.33
C GLY A 224 -7.12 69.27 162.72
N THR A 225 -7.82 70.03 161.86
CA THR A 225 -8.26 71.40 162.16
C THR A 225 -9.43 71.40 163.14
N GLU A 226 -10.37 70.46 163.03
CA GLU A 226 -11.46 70.24 164.00
C GLU A 226 -10.92 69.84 165.38
N GLU A 227 -10.02 68.85 165.44
CA GLU A 227 -9.39 68.39 166.70
C GLU A 227 -8.61 69.51 167.39
N LEU A 228 -7.88 70.32 166.62
CA LEU A 228 -7.18 71.51 167.13
C LEU A 228 -8.17 72.54 167.73
N ALA A 229 -9.27 72.85 167.04
CA ALA A 229 -10.27 73.78 167.54
C ALA A 229 -10.89 73.31 168.88
N VAL A 230 -11.13 72.00 169.03
CA VAL A 230 -11.61 71.39 170.29
C VAL A 230 -10.56 71.43 171.40
N LEU A 231 -9.26 71.36 171.09
CA LEU A 231 -8.18 71.49 172.07
C LEU A 231 -8.00 72.95 172.54
N VAL A 232 -7.98 73.92 171.61
CA VAL A 232 -7.87 75.35 171.92
C VAL A 232 -9.01 75.82 172.83
N ALA A 233 -10.22 75.31 172.63
CA ALA A 233 -11.40 75.61 173.45
C ALA A 233 -11.31 75.11 174.92
N ARG A 234 -10.24 74.38 175.33
CA ARG A 234 -10.05 73.86 176.70
C ARG A 234 -9.13 74.70 177.58
N GLY A 235 -8.41 75.68 177.02
CA GLY A 235 -7.55 76.60 177.75
C GLY A 235 -6.26 76.00 178.34
N ASP A 236 -5.59 76.78 179.20
CA ASP A 236 -4.18 76.66 179.62
C ASP A 236 -3.74 75.24 180.03
N ALA A 237 -4.62 74.44 180.62
CA ALA A 237 -4.33 73.07 181.06
C ALA A 237 -4.00 72.10 179.89
N ALA A 238 -4.22 72.50 178.64
CA ALA A 238 -4.02 71.69 177.44
C ALA A 238 -2.91 72.20 176.49
N GLN A 239 -2.18 73.28 176.81
CA GLN A 239 -1.31 73.98 175.85
C GLN A 239 -0.33 73.07 175.09
N ALA A 240 0.38 72.16 175.77
CA ALA A 240 1.34 71.26 175.12
C ALA A 240 0.69 70.26 174.12
N LEU A 241 -0.63 70.04 174.20
CA LEU A 241 -1.38 69.26 173.21
C LEU A 241 -1.82 70.14 172.03
N VAL A 242 -2.10 71.43 172.26
CA VAL A 242 -2.35 72.43 171.21
C VAL A 242 -1.09 72.58 170.35
N ASP A 243 0.06 72.87 170.95
CA ASP A 243 1.34 73.05 170.24
C ASP A 243 1.69 71.81 169.37
N ALA A 244 1.43 70.60 169.91
CA ALA A 244 1.66 69.35 169.20
C ALA A 244 0.65 69.07 168.07
N ALA A 245 -0.60 69.54 168.20
CA ALA A 245 -1.62 69.46 167.16
C ALA A 245 -1.37 70.49 166.04
N GLU A 246 -1.03 71.74 166.39
CA GLU A 246 -0.62 72.77 165.44
C GLU A 246 0.58 72.32 164.60
N LYS A 247 1.60 71.74 165.24
CA LYS A 247 2.75 71.19 164.51
C LYS A 247 2.35 70.09 163.54
N LYS A 248 1.56 69.10 163.96
CA LYS A 248 1.08 68.03 163.06
C LYS A 248 0.26 68.59 161.90
N LEU A 249 -0.55 69.61 162.13
CA LEU A 249 -1.36 70.27 161.11
C LEU A 249 -0.50 71.08 160.13
N ALA A 250 0.58 71.72 160.61
CA ALA A 250 1.58 72.37 159.77
C ALA A 250 2.36 71.35 158.92
N ASP A 251 2.86 70.27 159.53
CA ASP A 251 3.56 69.17 158.84
C ASP A 251 2.63 68.54 157.76
N ALA A 252 1.34 68.33 158.07
CA ALA A 252 0.36 67.81 157.12
C ALA A 252 0.05 68.78 155.97
N ARG A 253 -0.08 70.09 156.25
CA ARG A 253 -0.28 71.14 155.24
C ARG A 253 0.96 71.35 154.37
N LEU A 254 2.17 71.07 154.87
CA LEU A 254 3.40 71.08 154.08
C LEU A 254 3.52 69.85 153.15
N ALA A 255 2.94 68.71 153.53
CA ALA A 255 2.92 67.50 152.69
C ALA A 255 1.90 67.59 151.53
N LEU A 256 0.77 68.27 151.71
CA LEU A 256 -0.30 68.34 150.71
C LEU A 256 0.16 68.87 149.33
N PRO A 257 0.89 69.99 149.20
CA PRO A 257 1.39 70.47 147.91
C PRO A 257 2.30 69.46 147.16
N VAL A 258 3.01 68.60 147.90
CA VAL A 258 3.85 67.54 147.30
C VAL A 258 2.96 66.44 146.72
N LEU A 259 1.90 66.06 147.43
CA LEU A 259 0.91 65.08 146.96
C LEU A 259 0.09 65.60 145.78
N GLU A 260 -0.35 66.87 145.81
CA GLU A 260 -1.01 67.50 144.66
C GLU A 260 -0.09 67.53 143.43
N THR A 261 1.20 67.78 143.63
CA THR A 261 2.18 67.78 142.53
C THR A 261 2.35 66.38 141.95
N ALA A 262 2.40 65.35 142.81
CA ALA A 262 2.43 63.95 142.37
C ALA A 262 1.15 63.55 141.61
N ALA A 263 -0.02 63.98 142.06
CA ALA A 263 -1.29 63.74 141.36
C ALA A 263 -1.32 64.42 139.98
N ARG A 264 -0.93 65.71 139.89
CA ARG A 264 -0.81 66.42 138.61
C ARG A 264 0.21 65.77 137.66
N THR A 265 1.31 65.21 138.18
CA THR A 265 2.25 64.42 137.37
C THR A 265 1.58 63.15 136.84
N ALA A 266 0.90 62.37 137.69
CA ALA A 266 0.26 61.13 137.28
C ALA A 266 -0.90 61.34 136.28
N ASP A 267 -1.68 62.43 136.40
CA ASP A 267 -2.67 62.84 135.39
C ASP A 267 -2.00 63.20 134.05
N THR A 268 -0.85 63.88 134.10
CA THR A 268 -0.07 64.22 132.91
C THR A 268 0.48 62.96 132.22
N ASP A 269 0.96 61.99 133.00
CA ASP A 269 1.43 60.69 132.51
C ASP A 269 0.27 59.88 131.90
N ALA A 270 -0.92 59.89 132.51
CA ALA A 270 -2.13 59.24 131.97
C ALA A 270 -2.61 59.90 130.66
N ALA A 271 -2.55 61.22 130.55
CA ALA A 271 -2.81 61.95 129.31
C ALA A 271 -1.78 61.60 128.21
N GLY A 272 -0.50 61.52 128.57
CA GLY A 272 0.58 61.10 127.67
C GLY A 272 0.44 59.64 127.19
N ALA A 273 0.02 58.74 128.08
CA ALA A 273 -0.30 57.36 127.73
C ALA A 273 -1.52 57.27 126.81
N THR A 274 -2.56 58.08 127.05
CA THR A 274 -3.75 58.17 126.18
C THR A 274 -3.36 58.62 124.76
N ALA A 275 -2.55 59.68 124.63
CA ALA A 275 -2.04 60.13 123.34
C ALA A 275 -1.14 59.08 122.64
N THR A 276 -0.45 58.23 123.42
CA THR A 276 0.35 57.12 122.89
C THR A 276 -0.54 56.02 122.32
N VAL A 277 -1.64 55.64 123.00
CA VAL A 277 -2.60 54.65 122.49
C VAL A 277 -3.19 55.09 121.16
N VAL A 278 -3.71 56.33 121.06
CA VAL A 278 -4.31 56.86 119.82
C VAL A 278 -3.32 56.82 118.65
N ARG A 279 -2.03 57.11 118.89
CA ARG A 279 -0.99 57.02 117.85
C ARG A 279 -0.70 55.58 117.42
N SER A 280 -0.69 54.63 118.35
CA SER A 280 -0.55 53.19 118.02
C SER A 280 -1.74 52.64 117.24
N GLU A 281 -2.96 53.12 117.51
CA GLU A 281 -4.16 52.74 116.75
C GLU A 281 -4.13 53.23 115.30
N GLU A 282 -3.71 54.48 115.06
CA GLU A 282 -3.52 55.01 113.70
C GLU A 282 -2.38 54.30 112.96
N ASN A 283 -1.25 54.00 113.62
CA ASN A 283 -0.18 53.20 113.01
C ASN A 283 -0.66 51.80 112.58
N LEU A 284 -1.45 51.13 113.44
CA LEU A 284 -2.03 49.81 113.11
C LEU A 284 -2.99 49.90 111.92
N ARG A 285 -3.85 50.92 111.88
CA ARG A 285 -4.75 51.18 110.75
C ARG A 285 -4.00 51.40 109.43
N LEU A 286 -2.86 52.08 109.47
CA LEU A 286 -1.99 52.28 108.31
C LEU A 286 -1.30 50.97 107.87
N ALA A 287 -0.88 50.12 108.80
CA ALA A 287 -0.36 48.79 108.50
C ALA A 287 -1.43 47.88 107.85
N GLU A 288 -2.66 47.91 108.35
CA GLU A 288 -3.82 47.21 107.77
C GLU A 288 -4.14 47.66 106.34
N GLN A 289 -4.11 48.97 106.10
CA GLN A 289 -4.29 49.55 104.78
C GLN A 289 -3.17 49.12 103.80
N SER A 290 -1.92 49.04 104.28
CA SER A 290 -0.77 48.55 103.51
C SER A 290 -0.94 47.07 103.11
N VAL A 291 -1.23 46.19 104.06
CA VAL A 291 -1.47 44.75 103.81
C VAL A 291 -2.64 44.54 102.84
N THR A 292 -3.71 45.32 102.97
CA THR A 292 -4.88 45.25 102.07
C THR A 292 -4.50 45.65 100.63
N THR A 293 -3.73 46.74 100.48
CA THR A 293 -3.28 47.24 99.18
C THR A 293 -2.39 46.22 98.47
N LEU A 294 -1.38 45.70 99.17
CA LEU A 294 -0.46 44.68 98.65
C LEU A 294 -1.21 43.40 98.25
N THR A 295 -2.23 43.00 99.01
CA THR A 295 -3.05 41.82 98.69
C THR A 295 -3.87 41.99 97.40
N GLN A 296 -4.40 43.19 97.13
CA GLN A 296 -5.09 43.47 95.86
C GLN A 296 -4.13 43.54 94.67
N GLN A 297 -2.92 44.09 94.85
CA GLN A 297 -1.89 44.09 93.80
C GLN A 297 -1.45 42.67 93.44
N ILE A 298 -1.19 41.83 94.44
CA ILE A 298 -0.87 40.40 94.28
C ILE A 298 -1.97 39.69 93.49
N GLY A 299 -3.22 39.76 93.94
CA GLY A 299 -4.34 39.08 93.27
C GLY A 299 -4.59 39.55 91.83
N THR A 300 -4.25 40.81 91.51
CA THR A 300 -4.33 41.35 90.14
C THR A 300 -3.27 40.70 89.24
N ILE A 301 -2.04 40.52 89.72
CA ILE A 301 -0.97 39.84 88.95
C ILE A 301 -1.25 38.34 88.84
N GLU A 302 -1.69 37.70 89.92
CA GLU A 302 -2.08 36.27 89.93
C GLU A 302 -3.17 35.97 88.90
N ALA A 303 -4.15 36.86 88.72
CA ALA A 303 -5.20 36.74 87.71
C ALA A 303 -4.70 36.99 86.27
N GLY A 304 -3.68 37.84 86.07
CA GLY A 304 -3.10 38.11 84.75
C GLY A 304 -2.15 37.00 84.25
N LEU A 305 -1.41 36.36 85.14
CA LEU A 305 -0.45 35.30 84.82
C LEU A 305 -1.02 34.13 83.98
N PRO A 306 -2.22 33.55 84.22
CA PRO A 306 -2.77 32.48 83.39
C PRO A 306 -3.22 32.97 82.01
N VAL A 307 -3.70 34.21 81.88
CA VAL A 307 -4.10 34.80 80.58
C VAL A 307 -2.89 34.90 79.66
N LEU A 308 -1.80 35.49 80.17
CA LEU A 308 -0.55 35.65 79.44
C LEU A 308 0.08 34.29 79.05
N GLN A 309 -0.05 33.28 79.91
CA GLN A 309 0.40 31.91 79.60
C GLN A 309 -0.44 31.25 78.49
N ALA A 310 -1.76 31.47 78.48
CA ALA A 310 -2.64 30.96 77.43
C ALA A 310 -2.37 31.61 76.06
N GLU A 311 -2.11 32.92 76.04
CA GLU A 311 -1.73 33.66 74.83
C GLU A 311 -0.40 33.15 74.24
N ILE A 312 0.63 33.02 75.07
CA ILE A 312 1.93 32.45 74.67
C ILE A 312 1.75 31.01 74.12
N ALA A 313 0.94 30.17 74.78
CA ALA A 313 0.70 28.80 74.34
C ALA A 313 -0.05 28.74 72.99
N GLY A 314 -1.02 29.63 72.77
CA GLY A 314 -1.73 29.76 71.48
C GLY A 314 -0.78 30.12 70.34
N LEU A 315 0.00 31.19 70.50
CA LEU A 315 0.98 31.63 69.51
C LEU A 315 2.07 30.57 69.24
N GLN A 316 2.48 29.80 70.26
CA GLN A 316 3.38 28.65 70.08
C GLN A 316 2.74 27.52 69.25
N GLY A 317 1.43 27.31 69.37
CA GLY A 317 0.65 26.44 68.49
C GLY A 317 0.64 26.92 67.03
N ASP A 318 0.44 28.22 66.81
CA ASP A 318 0.48 28.82 65.46
C ASP A 318 1.87 28.75 64.81
N ILE A 319 2.94 29.01 65.58
CA ILE A 319 4.33 28.83 65.13
C ILE A 319 4.59 27.37 64.73
N THR A 320 4.03 26.41 65.46
CA THR A 320 4.15 24.98 65.16
C THR A 320 3.42 24.64 63.86
N THR A 321 2.19 25.12 63.70
CA THR A 321 1.37 24.96 62.47
C THR A 321 2.07 25.54 61.25
N ARG A 322 2.52 26.80 61.31
CA ARG A 322 3.27 27.46 60.23
C ARG A 322 4.58 26.74 59.90
N THR A 323 5.25 26.15 60.90
CA THR A 323 6.46 25.34 60.68
C THR A 323 6.16 24.04 59.92
N ALA A 324 5.02 23.41 60.16
CA ALA A 324 4.59 22.23 59.41
C ALA A 324 4.21 22.59 57.95
N GLU A 325 3.52 23.70 57.73
CA GLU A 325 3.17 24.20 56.38
C GLU A 325 4.41 24.58 55.56
N ILE A 326 5.37 25.29 56.16
CA ILE A 326 6.70 25.56 55.57
C ILE A 326 7.37 24.24 55.12
N SER A 327 7.35 23.24 56.00
CA SER A 327 7.95 21.92 55.73
C SER A 327 7.22 21.13 54.63
N ALA A 328 5.91 21.34 54.47
CA ALA A 328 5.11 20.76 53.38
C ALA A 328 5.42 21.45 52.04
N LYS A 329 5.42 22.78 52.00
CA LYS A 329 5.74 23.58 50.80
C LYS A 329 7.17 23.34 50.31
N GLN A 330 8.13 23.16 51.21
CA GLN A 330 9.50 22.75 50.84
C GLN A 330 9.54 21.38 50.14
N LYS A 331 8.72 20.40 50.57
CA LYS A 331 8.62 19.09 49.90
C LYS A 331 7.93 19.18 48.54
N GLU A 332 6.88 19.99 48.41
CA GLU A 332 6.18 20.27 47.15
C GLU A 332 7.13 20.85 46.09
N ILE A 333 7.89 21.89 46.46
CA ILE A 333 8.90 22.51 45.61
C ILE A 333 10.00 21.50 45.21
N ALA A 334 10.50 20.71 46.16
CA ALA A 334 11.54 19.72 45.89
C ALA A 334 11.07 18.62 44.92
N ALA A 335 9.83 18.13 45.08
CA ALA A 335 9.25 17.14 44.18
C ALA A 335 9.05 17.68 42.76
N ALA A 336 8.45 18.87 42.63
CA ALA A 336 8.21 19.51 41.33
C ALA A 336 9.50 19.82 40.55
N SER A 337 10.61 20.05 41.27
CA SER A 337 11.92 20.36 40.68
C SER A 337 12.64 19.17 40.04
N ALA A 338 12.30 17.92 40.43
CA ALA A 338 13.08 16.74 40.06
C ALA A 338 12.65 16.10 38.72
N THR A 339 11.35 16.02 38.46
CA THR A 339 10.78 15.22 37.36
C THR A 339 11.08 15.76 35.95
N PRO A 340 10.83 17.05 35.61
CA PRO A 340 10.74 17.51 34.22
C PRO A 340 12.05 17.49 33.39
N VAL A 341 13.19 17.16 33.99
CA VAL A 341 14.51 17.24 33.34
C VAL A 341 14.89 15.91 32.66
N ALA A 342 14.57 14.77 33.28
CA ALA A 342 14.98 13.46 32.78
C ALA A 342 14.25 13.10 31.47
N ASP A 343 12.92 13.21 31.46
CA ASP A 343 12.07 12.84 30.32
C ASP A 343 12.39 13.69 29.08
N ALA A 344 12.73 14.97 29.28
CA ALA A 344 13.08 15.89 28.20
C ALA A 344 14.47 15.61 27.60
N ALA A 345 15.38 14.96 28.34
CA ALA A 345 16.64 14.45 27.79
C ALA A 345 16.44 13.14 27.02
N ALA A 346 15.57 12.25 27.52
CA ALA A 346 15.22 11.00 26.86
C ALA A 346 14.55 11.25 25.50
N LEU A 347 13.52 12.12 25.45
CA LEU A 347 12.81 12.45 24.20
C LEU A 347 13.73 13.10 23.15
N ARG A 348 14.67 13.97 23.55
CA ARG A 348 15.65 14.55 22.60
C ARG A 348 16.64 13.53 22.06
N THR A 349 17.08 12.57 22.89
CA THR A 349 17.91 11.44 22.45
C THR A 349 17.16 10.53 21.47
N GLN A 350 15.88 10.26 21.75
CA GLN A 350 15.01 9.48 20.87
C GLN A 350 14.78 10.19 19.53
N LEU A 351 14.49 11.50 19.56
CA LEU A 351 14.31 12.33 18.35
C LEU A 351 15.57 12.28 17.47
N ALA A 352 16.75 12.58 18.02
CA ALA A 352 18.01 12.56 17.29
C ALA A 352 18.34 11.16 16.70
N THR A 353 17.93 10.09 17.38
CA THR A 353 18.08 8.72 16.88
C THR A 353 17.15 8.45 15.69
N LEU A 354 15.88 8.82 15.79
CA LEU A 354 14.90 8.66 14.71
C LEU A 354 15.26 9.54 13.49
N GLU A 355 15.75 10.76 13.70
CA GLU A 355 16.26 11.65 12.65
C GLU A 355 17.47 11.05 11.92
N ALA A 356 18.43 10.46 12.66
CA ALA A 356 19.57 9.75 12.09
C ALA A 356 19.15 8.50 11.31
N GLU A 357 18.20 7.72 11.84
CA GLU A 357 17.58 6.60 11.12
C GLU A 357 16.86 7.06 9.86
N LEU A 358 16.15 8.21 9.89
CA LEU A 358 15.44 8.75 8.73
C LEU A 358 16.42 9.19 7.64
N ALA A 359 17.52 9.87 8.01
CA ALA A 359 18.58 10.24 7.07
C ALA A 359 19.24 9.00 6.44
N ALA A 360 19.56 7.97 7.25
CA ALA A 360 20.15 6.73 6.79
C ALA A 360 19.20 5.91 5.90
N ILE A 361 17.92 5.80 6.29
CA ILE A 361 16.89 5.12 5.48
C ILE A 361 16.66 5.88 4.19
N LYS A 362 16.59 7.21 4.20
CA LYS A 362 16.40 8.03 2.99
C LYS A 362 17.52 7.81 1.99
N GLY A 363 18.78 7.99 2.39
CA GLY A 363 19.92 7.83 1.47
C GLY A 363 20.02 6.42 0.88
N ASN A 364 19.77 5.39 1.69
CA ASN A 364 19.77 4.00 1.22
C ASN A 364 18.55 3.67 0.35
N ALA A 365 17.36 4.17 0.71
CA ALA A 365 16.13 3.95 -0.04
C ALA A 365 16.15 4.67 -1.39
N ASP A 366 16.60 5.92 -1.45
CA ASP A 366 16.70 6.67 -2.71
C ASP A 366 17.66 5.97 -3.68
N LYS A 367 18.81 5.49 -3.19
CA LYS A 367 19.74 4.67 -4.00
C LYS A 367 19.11 3.35 -4.45
N LYS A 368 18.51 2.58 -3.53
CA LYS A 368 17.87 1.30 -3.83
C LYS A 368 16.69 1.46 -4.79
N LYS A 369 15.92 2.56 -4.71
CA LYS A 369 14.87 2.91 -5.66
C LYS A 369 15.44 3.27 -7.04
N GLN A 370 16.58 3.96 -7.13
CA GLN A 370 17.26 4.19 -8.41
C GLN A 370 17.72 2.87 -9.04
N GLU A 371 18.35 1.99 -8.26
CA GLU A 371 18.77 0.65 -8.69
C GLU A 371 17.56 -0.20 -9.17
N LEU A 372 16.46 -0.20 -8.42
CA LEU A 372 15.22 -0.92 -8.78
C LEU A 372 14.53 -0.32 -10.01
N ASN A 373 14.43 1.00 -10.13
CA ASN A 373 13.83 1.66 -11.31
C ASN A 373 14.66 1.44 -12.58
N ALA A 374 16.00 1.44 -12.46
CA ALA A 374 16.88 1.07 -13.57
C ALA A 374 16.68 -0.40 -13.97
N ALA A 375 16.59 -1.32 -12.99
CA ALA A 375 16.32 -2.73 -13.25
C ALA A 375 14.92 -2.96 -13.86
N ILE A 376 13.88 -2.25 -13.41
CA ILE A 376 12.53 -2.27 -13.99
C ILE A 376 12.57 -1.79 -15.45
N THR A 377 13.31 -0.72 -15.74
CA THR A 377 13.44 -0.16 -17.10
C THR A 377 14.17 -1.13 -18.04
N ALA A 378 15.26 -1.73 -17.58
CA ALA A 378 15.98 -2.77 -18.32
C ALA A 378 15.06 -3.99 -18.59
N LYS A 379 14.37 -4.51 -17.57
CA LYS A 379 13.47 -5.66 -17.71
C LYS A 379 12.26 -5.38 -18.59
N LYS A 380 11.68 -4.18 -18.56
CA LYS A 380 10.62 -3.76 -19.50
C LYS A 380 11.14 -3.67 -20.95
N THR A 381 12.42 -3.34 -21.14
CA THR A 381 13.08 -3.39 -22.46
C THR A 381 13.33 -4.84 -22.92
N GLU A 382 13.80 -5.72 -22.02
CA GLU A 382 13.96 -7.16 -22.27
C GLU A 382 12.62 -7.84 -22.61
N ILE A 383 11.53 -7.49 -21.92
CA ILE A 383 10.15 -7.93 -22.20
C ILE A 383 9.74 -7.54 -23.62
N ALA A 384 9.86 -6.25 -23.99
CA ALA A 384 9.49 -5.78 -25.33
C ALA A 384 10.33 -6.45 -26.45
N ALA A 385 11.61 -6.71 -26.18
CA ALA A 385 12.47 -7.47 -27.10
C ALA A 385 12.05 -8.95 -27.24
N ALA A 386 11.65 -9.59 -26.13
CA ALA A 386 11.15 -10.97 -26.14
C ALA A 386 9.79 -11.09 -26.83
N GLU A 387 8.90 -10.11 -26.65
CA GLU A 387 7.61 -9.99 -27.35
C GLU A 387 7.80 -9.84 -28.86
N LEU A 388 8.67 -8.92 -29.30
CA LEU A 388 9.00 -8.74 -30.71
C LEU A 388 9.64 -10.02 -31.31
N ALA A 389 10.53 -10.69 -30.58
CA ALA A 389 11.10 -11.95 -31.01
C ALA A 389 10.06 -13.09 -31.09
N ALA A 390 9.10 -13.15 -30.17
CA ALA A 390 8.01 -14.13 -30.19
C ALA A 390 7.01 -13.86 -31.33
N ALA A 391 6.71 -12.60 -31.62
CA ALA A 391 5.90 -12.19 -32.76
C ALA A 391 6.57 -12.57 -34.09
N ASN A 392 7.86 -12.24 -34.26
CA ASN A 392 8.64 -12.59 -35.45
C ASN A 392 8.73 -14.12 -35.67
N LYS A 393 8.94 -14.91 -34.61
CA LYS A 393 8.92 -16.38 -34.69
C LYS A 393 7.53 -16.91 -35.04
N THR A 394 6.46 -16.29 -34.52
CA THR A 394 5.07 -16.66 -34.85
C THR A 394 4.75 -16.38 -36.32
N ALA A 395 5.17 -15.23 -36.86
CA ALA A 395 5.04 -14.94 -38.29
C ALA A 395 5.78 -15.97 -39.17
N LEU A 396 7.02 -16.35 -38.79
CA LEU A 396 7.80 -17.35 -39.51
C LEU A 396 7.19 -18.77 -39.43
N ILE A 397 6.61 -19.15 -38.28
CA ILE A 397 5.83 -20.38 -38.14
C ILE A 397 4.62 -20.38 -39.08
N THR A 398 3.89 -19.26 -39.16
CA THR A 398 2.73 -19.13 -40.05
C THR A 398 3.12 -19.24 -41.53
N ALA A 399 4.23 -18.59 -41.94
CA ALA A 399 4.77 -18.70 -43.29
C ALA A 399 5.16 -20.15 -43.64
N LEU A 400 5.96 -20.80 -42.79
CA LEU A 400 6.40 -22.18 -43.01
C LEU A 400 5.24 -23.19 -43.02
N ASN A 401 4.14 -22.92 -42.30
CA ASN A 401 2.91 -23.72 -42.39
C ASN A 401 2.19 -23.54 -43.74
N GLY A 402 2.18 -22.32 -44.28
CA GLY A 402 1.68 -22.03 -45.63
C GLY A 402 2.51 -22.72 -46.72
N ASP A 403 3.85 -22.66 -46.60
CA ASP A 403 4.78 -23.38 -47.47
C ASP A 403 4.58 -24.89 -47.38
N LEU A 404 4.44 -25.43 -46.16
CA LEU A 404 4.20 -26.86 -45.92
C LEU A 404 2.88 -27.32 -46.55
N THR A 405 1.81 -26.53 -46.41
CA THR A 405 0.50 -26.79 -47.05
C THR A 405 0.64 -26.77 -48.58
N THR A 406 1.42 -25.82 -49.13
CA THR A 406 1.68 -25.70 -50.57
C THR A 406 2.47 -26.90 -51.09
N LEU A 407 3.53 -27.31 -50.39
CA LEU A 407 4.34 -28.50 -50.71
C LEU A 407 3.50 -29.79 -50.66
N GLN A 408 2.57 -29.91 -49.71
CA GLN A 408 1.63 -31.03 -49.63
C GLN A 408 0.68 -31.05 -50.86
N GLY A 409 0.13 -29.90 -51.26
CA GLY A 409 -0.71 -29.78 -52.46
C GLY A 409 0.04 -30.07 -53.77
N GLN A 410 1.29 -29.62 -53.88
CA GLN A 410 2.17 -29.94 -55.00
C GLN A 410 2.48 -31.45 -55.05
N LEU A 411 2.81 -32.06 -53.91
CA LEU A 411 3.07 -33.50 -53.81
C LEU A 411 1.84 -34.33 -54.18
N ALA A 412 0.63 -33.92 -53.75
CA ALA A 412 -0.61 -34.57 -54.14
C ALA A 412 -0.86 -34.48 -55.66
N THR A 413 -0.70 -33.28 -56.24
CA THR A 413 -0.83 -33.05 -57.69
C THR A 413 0.17 -33.89 -58.49
N LEU A 414 1.41 -33.97 -58.02
CA LEU A 414 2.48 -34.73 -58.68
C LEU A 414 2.27 -36.25 -58.57
N ASN A 415 1.77 -36.75 -57.43
CA ASN A 415 1.39 -38.16 -57.28
C ASN A 415 0.23 -38.53 -58.22
N SER A 416 -0.80 -37.68 -58.34
CA SER A 416 -1.90 -37.87 -59.31
C SER A 416 -1.39 -37.87 -60.75
N SER A 417 -0.45 -36.98 -61.07
CA SER A 417 0.18 -36.87 -62.40
C SER A 417 1.03 -38.10 -62.73
N LEU A 418 1.76 -38.62 -61.73
CA LEU A 418 2.55 -39.85 -61.84
C LEU A 418 1.65 -41.07 -62.08
N SER A 419 0.53 -41.18 -61.35
CA SER A 419 -0.46 -42.24 -61.55
C SER A 419 -1.11 -42.17 -62.94
N ALA A 420 -1.47 -40.97 -63.42
CA ALA A 420 -1.99 -40.78 -64.77
C ALA A 420 -0.97 -41.19 -65.85
N LYS A 421 0.32 -40.83 -65.68
CA LYS A 421 1.39 -41.24 -66.60
C LYS A 421 1.73 -42.73 -66.53
N GLN A 422 1.55 -43.38 -65.39
CA GLN A 422 1.62 -44.85 -65.29
C GLN A 422 0.50 -45.50 -66.11
N GLN A 423 -0.75 -45.03 -65.99
CA GLN A 423 -1.87 -45.53 -66.78
C GLN A 423 -1.69 -45.27 -68.30
N GLU A 424 -1.20 -44.09 -68.69
CA GLU A 424 -0.87 -43.77 -70.08
C GLU A 424 0.21 -44.71 -70.65
N SER A 425 1.26 -44.99 -69.87
CA SER A 425 2.29 -45.98 -70.23
C SER A 425 1.70 -47.37 -70.44
N SER A 426 0.84 -47.85 -69.53
CA SER A 426 0.16 -49.14 -69.67
C SER A 426 -0.82 -49.18 -70.86
N ASN A 427 -1.44 -48.06 -71.22
CA ASN A 427 -2.32 -47.98 -72.40
C ASN A 427 -1.49 -48.03 -73.70
N LEU A 428 -0.36 -47.31 -73.78
CA LEU A 428 0.54 -47.35 -74.93
C LEU A 428 1.17 -48.74 -75.12
N GLN A 429 1.53 -49.42 -74.02
CA GLN A 429 2.02 -50.80 -74.03
C GLN A 429 0.98 -51.79 -74.61
N GLN A 430 -0.32 -51.57 -74.36
CA GLN A 430 -1.41 -52.37 -74.92
C GLN A 430 -1.71 -52.05 -76.40
N GLN A 431 -1.44 -50.82 -76.85
CA GLN A 431 -1.67 -50.41 -78.26
C GLN A 431 -0.54 -50.87 -79.21
N LEU A 432 0.69 -51.00 -78.70
CA LEU A 432 1.88 -51.31 -79.51
C LEU A 432 1.73 -52.58 -80.38
N PRO A 433 1.18 -53.73 -79.91
CA PRO A 433 1.02 -54.91 -80.74
C PRO A 433 0.08 -54.70 -81.93
N GLY A 434 -1.02 -53.96 -81.74
CA GLY A 434 -1.98 -53.68 -82.82
C GLY A 434 -1.38 -52.80 -83.93
N LEU A 435 -0.53 -51.84 -83.56
CA LEU A 435 0.22 -51.05 -84.53
C LEU A 435 1.26 -51.88 -85.31
N GLN A 436 1.91 -52.85 -84.65
CA GLN A 436 2.80 -53.80 -85.32
C GLN A 436 2.04 -54.68 -86.33
N THR A 437 0.83 -55.15 -85.99
CA THR A 437 -0.04 -55.89 -86.93
C THR A 437 -0.45 -55.03 -88.13
N SER A 438 -0.88 -53.79 -87.92
CA SER A 438 -1.25 -52.88 -89.01
C SER A 438 -0.07 -52.55 -89.94
N LEU A 439 1.14 -52.36 -89.39
CA LEU A 439 2.34 -52.12 -90.20
C LEU A 439 2.71 -53.33 -91.06
N ALA A 440 2.59 -54.55 -90.53
CA ALA A 440 2.80 -55.77 -91.29
C ALA A 440 1.78 -55.92 -92.44
N GLY A 441 0.49 -55.61 -92.17
CA GLY A 441 -0.55 -55.61 -93.19
C GLY A 441 -0.30 -54.59 -94.31
N ALA A 442 0.07 -53.36 -93.96
CA ALA A 442 0.39 -52.30 -94.92
C ALA A 442 1.59 -52.67 -95.82
N ASN A 443 2.64 -53.27 -95.26
CA ASN A 443 3.78 -53.77 -96.05
C ASN A 443 3.34 -54.85 -97.04
N GLY A 444 2.46 -55.77 -96.65
CA GLY A 444 1.90 -56.78 -97.56
C GLY A 444 1.11 -56.16 -98.73
N GLN A 445 0.33 -55.11 -98.47
CA GLN A 445 -0.38 -54.36 -99.52
C GLN A 445 0.59 -53.67 -100.50
N VAL A 446 1.71 -53.14 -100.02
CA VAL A 446 2.75 -52.53 -100.88
C VAL A 446 3.39 -53.59 -101.79
N THR A 447 3.64 -54.81 -101.29
CA THR A 447 4.14 -55.91 -102.12
C THR A 447 3.16 -56.25 -103.26
N SER A 448 1.88 -56.50 -102.95
CA SER A 448 0.88 -56.83 -103.98
C SER A 448 0.66 -55.71 -105.02
N ALA A 449 0.84 -54.44 -104.61
CA ALA A 449 0.79 -53.31 -105.52
C ALA A 449 2.01 -53.25 -106.47
N ALA A 450 3.19 -53.67 -106.00
CA ALA A 450 4.40 -53.77 -106.83
C ALA A 450 4.29 -54.91 -107.86
N ASP A 451 3.77 -56.07 -107.45
CA ASP A 451 3.52 -57.21 -108.34
C ASP A 451 2.55 -56.82 -109.47
N SER A 452 1.42 -56.19 -109.11
CA SER A 452 0.42 -55.68 -110.06
C SER A 452 0.99 -54.69 -111.08
N LEU A 453 2.00 -53.90 -110.69
CA LEU A 453 2.68 -52.95 -111.57
C LEU A 453 3.66 -53.65 -112.54
N ALA A 454 4.22 -54.79 -112.17
CA ALA A 454 5.05 -55.60 -113.06
C ALA A 454 4.20 -56.20 -114.19
N ASP A 455 3.07 -56.82 -113.86
CA ASP A 455 2.12 -57.39 -114.83
C ASP A 455 1.62 -56.34 -115.83
N ALA A 456 1.27 -55.14 -115.35
CA ALA A 456 0.83 -54.03 -116.19
C ALA A 456 1.91 -53.58 -117.20
N ASN A 457 3.20 -53.63 -116.83
CA ASN A 457 4.29 -53.33 -117.75
C ASN A 457 4.53 -54.45 -118.78
N ALA A 458 4.38 -55.72 -118.39
CA ALA A 458 4.44 -56.85 -119.31
C ALA A 458 3.33 -56.78 -120.38
N ALA A 459 2.09 -56.48 -119.96
CA ALA A 459 0.98 -56.25 -120.88
C ALA A 459 1.24 -55.09 -121.86
N ARG A 460 1.83 -53.99 -121.40
CA ARG A 460 2.20 -52.84 -122.26
C ARG A 460 3.26 -53.21 -123.30
N ALA A 461 4.20 -54.08 -122.96
CA ALA A 461 5.22 -54.54 -123.92
C ALA A 461 4.59 -55.34 -125.07
N ALA A 462 3.68 -56.28 -124.75
CA ALA A 462 2.97 -57.08 -125.77
C ALA A 462 2.13 -56.22 -126.73
N ALA A 463 1.47 -55.17 -126.21
CA ALA A 463 0.68 -54.24 -127.03
C ALA A 463 1.53 -53.48 -128.06
N ASN A 464 2.77 -53.10 -127.71
CA ASN A 464 3.67 -52.41 -128.64
C ASN A 464 4.15 -53.33 -129.79
N THR A 465 4.35 -54.63 -129.53
CA THR A 465 4.66 -55.61 -130.58
C THR A 465 3.52 -55.70 -131.58
N ALA A 466 2.28 -55.91 -131.10
CA ALA A 466 1.10 -56.02 -131.95
C ALA A 466 0.83 -54.76 -132.80
N LEU A 467 1.17 -53.56 -132.29
CA LEU A 467 1.11 -52.32 -133.07
C LEU A 467 2.15 -52.29 -134.20
N THR A 468 3.36 -52.80 -133.95
CA THR A 468 4.44 -52.87 -134.94
C THR A 468 4.08 -53.82 -136.09
N ASP A 469 3.47 -54.97 -135.77
CA ASP A 469 3.00 -55.94 -136.76
C ASP A 469 1.87 -55.36 -137.65
N ALA A 470 1.01 -54.50 -137.08
CA ALA A 470 -0.07 -53.83 -137.81
C ALA A 470 0.45 -52.81 -138.84
N ASP A 471 1.45 -51.99 -138.49
CA ASP A 471 2.06 -51.03 -139.43
C ASP A 471 2.76 -51.73 -140.61
N ALA A 472 3.37 -52.90 -140.37
CA ALA A 472 3.94 -53.74 -141.42
C ALA A 472 2.85 -54.23 -142.40
N ALA A 473 1.70 -54.67 -141.89
CA ALA A 473 0.56 -55.12 -142.71
C ALA A 473 -0.06 -53.96 -143.54
N VAL A 474 -0.19 -52.77 -142.96
CA VAL A 474 -0.65 -51.56 -143.67
C VAL A 474 0.33 -51.17 -144.78
N THR A 475 1.64 -51.29 -144.54
CA THR A 475 2.67 -51.01 -145.54
C THR A 475 2.57 -51.97 -146.73
N ALA A 476 2.38 -53.26 -146.50
CA ALA A 476 2.18 -54.25 -147.57
C ALA A 476 0.96 -53.92 -148.46
N LYS A 477 -0.16 -53.47 -147.86
CA LYS A 477 -1.38 -53.12 -148.59
C LYS A 477 -1.25 -51.87 -149.47
N LYS A 478 -0.37 -50.92 -149.15
CA LYS A 478 -0.06 -49.78 -150.04
C LYS A 478 0.63 -50.22 -151.34
N THR A 479 1.56 -51.18 -151.25
CA THR A 479 2.30 -51.70 -152.41
C THR A 479 1.39 -52.43 -153.40
N GLU A 480 0.44 -53.21 -152.88
CA GLU A 480 -0.56 -53.93 -153.68
C GLU A 480 -1.50 -52.97 -154.44
N LEU A 481 -1.85 -51.84 -153.82
CA LEU A 481 -2.75 -50.83 -154.40
C LEU A 481 -2.09 -50.07 -155.57
N ALA A 482 -0.83 -49.68 -155.44
CA ALA A 482 -0.06 -49.03 -156.50
C ALA A 482 0.12 -49.92 -157.76
N ALA A 483 0.14 -51.24 -157.59
CA ALA A 483 0.21 -52.18 -158.72
C ALA A 483 -1.10 -52.24 -159.53
N LEU A 484 -2.25 -52.01 -158.89
CA LEU A 484 -3.56 -51.96 -159.56
C LEU A 484 -3.75 -50.67 -160.37
N GLU A 485 -3.29 -49.52 -159.86
CA GLU A 485 -3.36 -48.24 -160.55
C GLU A 485 -2.58 -48.25 -161.88
N ALA A 486 -1.46 -48.98 -161.94
CA ALA A 486 -0.64 -49.12 -163.15
C ALA A 486 -1.32 -49.89 -164.31
N ALA A 487 -2.36 -50.68 -164.04
CA ALA A 487 -3.03 -51.52 -165.05
C ALA A 487 -4.13 -50.78 -165.85
N LEU A 488 -4.69 -49.70 -165.30
CA LEU A 488 -5.82 -48.95 -165.88
C LEU A 488 -5.64 -48.47 -167.34
N PRO A 489 -4.45 -47.97 -167.76
CA PRO A 489 -4.26 -47.46 -169.11
C PRO A 489 -4.41 -48.53 -170.21
N GLY A 490 -4.03 -49.79 -169.93
CA GLY A 490 -4.13 -50.90 -170.87
C GLY A 490 -5.58 -51.22 -171.22
N LEU A 491 -6.41 -51.46 -170.19
CA LEU A 491 -7.85 -51.70 -170.34
C LEU A 491 -8.59 -50.56 -171.08
N THR A 492 -8.08 -49.33 -170.97
CA THR A 492 -8.64 -48.17 -171.67
C THR A 492 -8.34 -48.23 -173.18
N GLY A 493 -7.17 -48.75 -173.57
CA GLY A 493 -6.82 -49.05 -174.97
C GLY A 493 -7.66 -50.19 -175.55
N ASP A 494 -7.88 -51.26 -174.79
CA ASP A 494 -8.68 -52.42 -175.21
C ASP A 494 -10.13 -52.01 -175.54
N VAL A 495 -10.76 -51.25 -174.64
CA VAL A 495 -12.13 -50.71 -174.84
C VAL A 495 -12.21 -49.75 -176.03
N THR A 496 -11.15 -48.97 -176.28
CA THR A 496 -11.10 -48.08 -177.45
C THR A 496 -10.98 -48.88 -178.75
N THR A 497 -10.26 -50.00 -178.73
CA THR A 497 -10.06 -50.88 -179.89
C THR A 497 -11.33 -51.63 -180.26
N ALA A 498 -12.01 -52.26 -179.29
CA ALA A 498 -13.30 -52.93 -179.52
C ALA A 498 -14.39 -52.00 -180.07
N LYS A 499 -14.26 -50.69 -179.83
CA LYS A 499 -15.18 -49.67 -180.35
C LYS A 499 -14.99 -49.35 -181.83
N ALA A 500 -13.82 -49.64 -182.41
CA ALA A 500 -13.57 -49.47 -183.84
C ALA A 500 -14.33 -50.52 -184.67
N GLU A 501 -14.31 -51.77 -184.21
CA GLU A 501 -14.83 -52.93 -184.94
C GLU A 501 -16.36 -52.87 -185.12
N ILE A 502 -17.08 -52.30 -184.15
CA ILE A 502 -18.54 -52.08 -184.21
C ILE A 502 -18.90 -51.12 -185.36
N VAL A 503 -18.20 -49.98 -185.48
CA VAL A 503 -18.48 -48.97 -186.51
C VAL A 503 -18.24 -49.55 -187.90
N GLN A 504 -17.16 -50.32 -188.07
CA GLN A 504 -16.84 -50.96 -189.35
C GLN A 504 -17.91 -51.98 -189.77
N LYS A 505 -18.49 -52.73 -188.82
CA LYS A 505 -19.59 -53.69 -189.09
C LYS A 505 -20.93 -53.04 -189.45
N GLN A 506 -21.16 -51.78 -189.08
CA GLN A 506 -22.37 -51.06 -189.48
C GLN A 506 -22.34 -50.64 -190.96
N ALA A 507 -21.19 -50.19 -191.47
CA ALA A 507 -21.05 -49.79 -192.88
C ALA A 507 -21.15 -50.97 -193.87
N GLU A 508 -20.71 -52.17 -193.47
CA GLU A 508 -20.89 -53.39 -194.29
C GLU A 508 -22.36 -53.78 -194.49
N LEU A 509 -23.24 -53.44 -193.53
CA LEU A 509 -24.68 -53.68 -193.59
C LEU A 509 -25.39 -52.70 -194.54
N GLU A 510 -25.04 -51.42 -194.44
CA GLU A 510 -25.61 -50.35 -195.27
C GLU A 510 -25.36 -50.60 -196.77
N ALA A 511 -24.14 -51.06 -197.12
CA ALA A 511 -23.78 -51.47 -198.48
C ALA A 511 -24.53 -52.72 -199.01
N LEU A 512 -25.22 -53.46 -198.15
CA LEU A 512 -26.02 -54.64 -198.50
C LEU A 512 -27.50 -54.34 -198.73
N GLU A 513 -28.05 -53.29 -198.09
CA GLU A 513 -29.44 -52.86 -198.28
C GLU A 513 -29.65 -52.15 -199.63
N ASP A 514 -28.73 -51.25 -200.03
CA ASP A 514 -28.83 -50.47 -201.27
C ASP A 514 -28.79 -51.32 -202.56
N ALA A 515 -28.26 -52.54 -202.51
CA ALA A 515 -28.19 -53.44 -203.66
C ALA A 515 -29.55 -54.11 -203.99
N LEU A 516 -30.48 -54.17 -203.04
CA LEU A 516 -31.71 -54.95 -203.15
C LEU A 516 -32.70 -54.46 -204.23
N PRO A 517 -33.01 -53.15 -204.35
CA PRO A 517 -34.04 -52.66 -205.28
C PRO A 517 -33.66 -52.87 -206.75
N GLY A 518 -32.37 -52.75 -207.09
CA GLY A 518 -31.88 -52.96 -208.46
C GLY A 518 -32.06 -54.40 -208.94
N LEU A 519 -31.84 -55.37 -208.04
CA LEU A 519 -32.06 -56.80 -208.32
C LEU A 519 -33.55 -57.17 -208.46
N GLN A 520 -34.45 -56.41 -207.83
CA GLN A 520 -35.89 -56.58 -208.02
C GLN A 520 -36.39 -55.98 -209.36
N ALA A 521 -35.70 -54.97 -209.90
CA ALA A 521 -36.02 -54.41 -211.21
C ALA A 521 -35.68 -55.39 -212.36
N THR A 522 -34.51 -56.05 -212.31
CA THR A 522 -34.18 -57.11 -213.27
C THR A 522 -35.12 -58.30 -213.19
N LEU A 523 -35.60 -58.66 -211.99
CA LEU A 523 -36.60 -59.72 -211.81
C LEU A 523 -37.95 -59.35 -212.46
N THR A 524 -38.45 -58.14 -212.24
CA THR A 524 -39.78 -57.71 -212.71
C THR A 524 -39.84 -57.53 -214.23
N ALA A 525 -38.74 -57.06 -214.84
CA ALA A 525 -38.63 -56.97 -216.30
C ALA A 525 -38.53 -58.37 -216.96
N ALA A 526 -37.83 -59.32 -216.33
CA ALA A 526 -37.74 -60.69 -216.84
C ALA A 526 -39.09 -61.43 -216.81
N ASP A 527 -39.91 -61.23 -215.78
CA ASP A 527 -41.24 -61.85 -215.66
C ASP A 527 -42.20 -61.40 -216.79
N SER A 528 -41.99 -60.19 -217.31
CA SER A 528 -42.74 -59.65 -218.46
C SER A 528 -42.43 -60.34 -219.80
N ALA A 529 -41.34 -61.12 -219.89
CA ALA A 529 -41.00 -61.87 -221.11
C ALA A 529 -41.87 -63.11 -221.35
N VAL A 530 -42.62 -63.58 -220.35
CA VAL A 530 -43.10 -64.98 -220.29
C VAL A 530 -44.52 -65.17 -220.83
N THR A 531 -45.38 -64.14 -220.85
CA THR A 531 -46.83 -64.32 -221.08
C THR A 531 -47.43 -63.64 -222.31
N LYS A 532 -46.64 -62.95 -223.15
CA LYS A 532 -47.19 -62.41 -224.41
C LYS A 532 -46.24 -62.19 -225.61
N GLU A 533 -45.33 -63.13 -225.85
CA GLU A 533 -45.34 -63.70 -227.22
C GLU A 533 -46.76 -64.23 -227.46
N THR A 534 -47.29 -63.94 -228.64
CA THR A 534 -48.59 -64.37 -229.15
C THR A 534 -48.65 -65.87 -229.48
N PRO A 535 -48.35 -66.33 -230.71
CA PRO A 535 -46.96 -66.56 -231.14
C PRO A 535 -46.08 -65.32 -231.42
N PRO A 536 -45.77 -64.85 -232.65
CA PRO A 536 -44.36 -64.50 -232.87
C PRO A 536 -44.06 -63.02 -233.15
N GLY A 537 -42.99 -62.52 -232.52
CA GLY A 537 -42.07 -61.55 -233.13
C GLY A 537 -42.09 -60.11 -232.59
N TRP A 538 -40.96 -59.39 -232.55
CA TRP A 538 -39.56 -59.74 -232.85
C TRP A 538 -38.63 -58.79 -232.03
N THR A 539 -37.36 -59.21 -231.84
CA THR A 539 -36.26 -58.57 -231.07
C THR A 539 -36.48 -58.41 -229.57
#